data_AF-A0A257MZ56-F1
#
_entry.id   AF-A0A257MZ56-F1
#
_cell.length_a   1.000
_cell.length_b   1.000
_cell.length_c   1.000
_cell.angle_alpha   90.00
_cell.angle_beta   90.00
_cell.angle_gamma   90.00
#
_symmetry.space_group_name_H-M   'P 1'
#
loop_
_entity.id
_entity.type
_entity.pdbx_description
1 polymer ?
#
loop_
_entity_poly.entity_id
_entity_poly.type
_entity_poly.pdbx_seq_one_letter_code
_entity_poly.pdbx_strand_id
1 'polypeptide(L)' 'HCGLCGQAPSDYPEMAEFLVEIGIDSMSLNPDTVLKTTQLVLETEQRLATQ' A
#
# COMPACT_ATOMS: atom_id res chain seq x y z
N HIS A 1 -5.48 -12.46 -7.37
CA HIS A 1 -5.03 -12.70 -5.99
C HIS A 1 -3.52 -12.83 -5.93
N CYS A 2 -2.86 -11.68 -6.03
CA CYS A 2 -1.46 -11.51 -5.67
C CYS A 2 -1.40 -10.80 -4.32
N GLY A 3 -0.61 -11.34 -3.39
CA GLY A 3 -0.41 -10.74 -2.07
C GLY A 3 1.08 -10.80 -1.71
N LEU A 4 1.61 -9.69 -1.19
CA LEU A 4 3.01 -9.60 -0.76
C LEU A 4 3.11 -9.72 0.77
N CYS A 5 4.03 -10.56 1.25
CA CYS A 5 4.36 -10.72 2.67
C CYS A 5 5.83 -10.30 2.91
N GLY A 6 6.05 -9.45 3.92
CA GLY A 6 7.36 -8.92 4.30
C GLY A 6 7.23 -7.57 5.01
N GLN A 7 8.31 -7.09 5.63
CA GLN A 7 8.30 -5.79 6.33
C GLN A 7 8.41 -4.59 5.37
N ALA A 8 8.80 -4.82 4.11
CA ALA A 8 9.03 -3.77 3.13
C ALA A 8 7.90 -2.73 3.00
N PRO A 9 6.60 -3.09 2.84
CA PRO A 9 5.53 -2.09 2.77
C PRO A 9 5.24 -1.38 4.11
N SER A 10 5.75 -1.90 5.23
CA SER A 10 5.66 -1.23 6.54
C SER A 10 6.81 -0.23 6.75
N ASP A 11 8.01 -0.59 6.30
CA ASP A 11 9.22 0.22 6.48
C ASP A 11 9.38 1.29 5.40
N TYR A 12 8.89 1.01 4.17
CA TYR A 12 9.03 1.83 2.97
C TYR A 12 7.65 2.18 2.39
N PRO A 13 7.07 3.35 2.75
CA PRO A 13 5.78 3.80 2.21
C PRO A 13 5.74 3.82 0.68
N GLU A 14 6.85 4.18 0.02
CA GLU A 14 6.98 4.17 -1.44
C GLU A 14 6.78 2.78 -2.05
N MET A 15 7.12 1.71 -1.32
CA MET A 15 6.83 0.34 -1.75
C MET A 15 5.34 0.06 -1.65
N ALA A 16 4.66 0.51 -0.59
CA ALA A 16 3.22 0.35 -0.46
C ALA A 16 2.47 1.10 -1.57
N GLU A 17 2.88 2.33 -1.88
CA GLU A 17 2.34 3.11 -3.00
C GLU A 17 2.56 2.41 -4.35
N PHE A 18 3.78 1.96 -4.64
CA PHE A 18 4.08 1.23 -5.87
C PHE A 18 3.22 -0.05 -6.01
N LEU A 19 3.02 -0.79 -4.92
CA LEU A 19 2.18 -1.99 -4.91
C LEU A 19 0.70 -1.66 -5.23
N VAL A 20 0.19 -0.51 -4.76
CA VAL A 20 -1.15 -0.03 -5.12
C VAL A 20 -1.20 0.35 -6.60
N GLU A 21 -0.19 1.05 -7.12
CA GLU A 21 -0.14 1.47 -8.53
C GLU A 21 -0.13 0.29 -9.51
N ILE A 22 0.50 -0.83 -9.15
CA ILE A 22 0.49 -2.05 -9.98
C ILE A 22 -0.78 -2.91 -9.75
N GLY A 23 -1.71 -2.47 -8.90
CA GLY A 23 -3.01 -3.11 -8.67
C GLY A 23 -2.96 -4.36 -7.79
N ILE A 24 -2.18 -4.35 -6.71
CA ILE A 24 -2.17 -5.48 -5.76
C ILE A 24 -3.52 -5.63 -5.05
N ASP A 25 -3.96 -6.88 -4.85
CA ASP A 25 -5.22 -7.16 -4.13
C ASP A 25 -5.07 -7.06 -2.61
N SER A 26 -3.86 -7.33 -2.08
CA SER A 26 -3.59 -7.39 -0.64
C SER A 26 -2.12 -7.22 -0.31
N MET A 27 -1.80 -6.61 0.84
CA MET A 27 -0.45 -6.54 1.39
C MET A 27 -0.47 -6.76 2.90
N SER A 28 0.57 -7.39 3.45
CA SER A 28 0.72 -7.56 4.89
C SER A 28 1.48 -6.38 5.49
N LEU A 29 1.02 -5.88 6.64
CA LEU A 29 1.61 -4.75 7.35
C LEU A 29 1.83 -5.07 8.83
N ASN A 30 2.78 -4.38 9.44
CA ASN A 30 2.92 -4.38 10.90
C ASN A 30 1.74 -3.62 11.53
N PRO A 31 1.22 -4.04 12.70
CA PRO A 31 0.04 -3.42 13.31
C PRO A 31 0.15 -1.91 13.56
N ASP A 32 1.35 -1.43 13.85
CA ASP A 32 1.67 -0.02 14.10
C ASP A 32 1.67 0.84 12.81
N THR A 33 1.87 0.23 11.64
CA THR A 33 1.92 0.95 10.36
C THR A 33 0.59 0.95 9.60
N VAL A 34 -0.35 0.06 9.96
CA VAL A 34 -1.64 -0.10 9.27
C VAL A 34 -2.34 1.24 9.01
N LEU A 35 -2.54 2.07 10.04
CA LEU A 35 -3.30 3.32 9.87
C LEU A 35 -2.62 4.30 8.91
N LYS A 36 -1.30 4.45 9.01
CA LYS A 36 -0.52 5.34 8.14
C LYS A 36 -0.53 4.83 6.71
N THR A 37 -0.30 3.53 6.51
CA THR A 37 -0.30 2.93 5.18
C THR A 37 -1.70 2.95 4.56
N THR A 38 -2.78 2.77 5.33
CA THR A 38 -4.15 2.93 4.81
C THR A 38 -4.42 4.34 4.31
N GLN A 39 -3.94 5.38 5.00
CA GLN A 39 -4.08 6.76 4.51
C GLN A 39 -3.36 6.96 3.18
N LEU A 40 -2.12 6.48 3.08
CA LEU A 40 -1.35 6.50 1.83
C LEU A 40 -2.08 5.77 0.69
N VAL A 41 -2.58 4.56 0.95
CA VAL A 41 -3.34 3.77 -0.04
C VAL A 41 -4.53 4.56 -0.56
N LEU A 42 -5.32 5.17 0.34
CA LEU A 42 -6.48 5.98 -0.05
C LEU A 42 -6.09 7.20 -0.91
N GLU A 43 -5.00 7.88 -0.58
CA GLU A 43 -4.48 9.01 -1.37
C GLU A 43 -4.00 8.56 -2.75
N THR A 44 -3.25 7.45 -2.83
CA THR A 44 -2.80 6.85 -4.09
C THR A 44 -3.99 6.41 -4.95
N GLU A 45 -4.98 5.73 -4.38
CA GLU A 45 -6.20 5.30 -5.09
C GLU A 45 -6.98 6.50 -5.63
N GLN A 46 -7.13 7.58 -4.85
CA GLN A 46 -7.77 8.81 -5.31
C GLN A 46 -7.00 9.45 -6.46
N ARG A 47 -5.67 9.52 -6.35
CA ARG A 47 -4.81 10.05 -7.43
C ARG A 47 -5.01 9.25 -8.72
N LEU A 48 -4.97 7.92 -8.64
CA LEU A 48 -5.17 7.04 -9.80
C LEU A 48 -6.57 7.15 -10.40
N ALA A 49 -7.61 7.38 -9.59
CA ALA A 49 -8.98 7.58 -10.07
C ALA A 49 -9.19 8.92 -10.80
N THR A 50 -8.30 9.90 -10.60
CA THR A 50 -8.36 11.23 -11.25
C THR A 50 -7.46 11.36 -12.49
N GLN A 51 -6.73 10.30 -12.85
CA GLN A 51 -5.92 10.21 -14.08
C GLN A 51 -6.71 9.57 -15.22
#